data_AF-A0A1J3EC92-F1
#
_entry.id   AF-A0A1J3EC92-F1
#
_cell.length_a   1.000
_cell.length_b   1.000
_cell.length_c   1.000
_cell.angle_alpha   90.00
_cell.angle_beta   90.00
_cell.angle_gamma   90.00
#
_symmetry.space_group_name_H-M   'P 1'
#
loop_
_entity.id
_entity.type
_entity.pdbx_description
1 polymer ?
#
loop_
_entity_poly.entity_id
_entity_poly.type
_entity_poly.pdbx_seq_one_letter_code
_entity_poly.pdbx_strand_id
1 'polypeptide(L)'
;DQLLSSLSLHKEEHKDDTEEKTEDDYFQIPQFVGKFLDLLEEKLSKYDSGEPKTTWYQDPEEVSSLLEAVDRVSKLMSLLLNTKSCLDHHEPLINHAGSIQQRAMAFLEDEFRILLEESVIKEPAVVAADDSSSQRKSTADQQQEHQNDAVVSQDQDQTVVVPECGDQEIEYPGYSEEVVAVLRKIAEKMKAGGYGWECREVYLVGRRNILMRTLKHDCEFEKVSIDEVQKMSWDTLEREIPIWNKTFKNCSSLFFPGELKLAEKIFPGDEGSLFCIVTHGLAIQFLGFAEAVAMTKRSTEKLFKILDIYETLRDSFPAMEELFPEELRSELRNEVTSARSRLGETAIHIFLDLENSIKSDSSKTPVPGGAVHPLTRYTMNYLKYSCEYKDTLEQVFK
;
A
#
# COMPACT_ATOMS: atom_id res chain seq x y z
N ASP A 1 36.78 0.94 -18.68
CA ASP A 1 36.72 2.41 -18.54
C ASP A 1 37.52 3.16 -19.60
N GLN A 2 38.83 2.90 -19.75
CA GLN A 2 39.63 3.52 -20.84
C GLN A 2 39.05 3.23 -22.24
N LEU A 3 38.65 1.99 -22.52
CA LEU A 3 38.01 1.61 -23.78
C LEU A 3 36.65 2.31 -24.02
N LEU A 4 35.84 2.45 -22.98
CA LEU A 4 34.55 3.15 -23.08
C LEU A 4 34.78 4.64 -23.40
N SER A 5 35.85 5.23 -22.85
CA SER A 5 36.22 6.62 -23.13
C SER A 5 36.70 6.78 -24.57
N SER A 6 37.54 5.86 -25.08
CA SER A 6 37.99 5.89 -26.48
C SER A 6 36.84 5.65 -27.47
N LEU A 7 35.91 4.73 -27.18
CA LEU A 7 34.72 4.51 -27.99
C LEU A 7 33.79 5.74 -27.99
N SER A 8 33.68 6.43 -26.86
CA SER A 8 32.90 7.68 -26.76
C SER A 8 33.51 8.80 -27.59
N LEU A 9 34.84 8.95 -27.58
CA LEU A 9 35.56 9.95 -28.40
C LEU A 9 35.41 9.65 -29.90
N HIS A 10 35.55 8.38 -30.28
CA HIS A 10 35.41 7.96 -31.68
C HIS A 10 33.97 8.18 -32.20
N LYS A 11 32.96 8.07 -31.34
CA LYS A 11 31.57 8.45 -31.65
C LYS A 11 31.41 9.96 -31.90
N GLU A 12 32.13 10.81 -31.18
CA GLU A 12 32.06 12.27 -31.36
C GLU A 12 32.77 12.73 -32.64
N GLU A 13 33.95 12.18 -32.94
CA GLU A 13 34.70 12.48 -34.17
C GLU A 13 33.90 12.18 -35.44
N HIS A 14 33.21 11.02 -35.49
CA HIS A 14 32.37 10.65 -36.63
C HIS A 14 30.99 11.34 -36.67
N LYS A 15 30.66 12.19 -35.68
CA LYS A 15 29.43 12.99 -35.69
C LYS A 15 29.61 14.35 -36.35
N ASP A 16 30.85 14.88 -36.34
CA ASP A 16 31.20 16.19 -36.93
C ASP A 16 31.76 16.09 -38.35
N ASP A 17 32.30 14.93 -38.76
CA ASP A 17 32.87 14.76 -40.09
C ASP A 17 31.85 14.28 -41.13
N THR A 18 31.42 15.21 -41.99
CA THR A 18 30.61 14.95 -43.19
C THR A 18 31.48 14.73 -44.43
N GLU A 19 32.66 14.12 -44.30
CA GLU A 19 33.55 13.88 -45.45
C GLU A 19 33.96 12.41 -45.60
N GLU A 20 33.76 11.91 -46.82
CA GLU A 20 34.17 10.61 -47.33
C GLU A 20 35.67 10.35 -47.08
N LYS A 21 36.01 9.36 -46.25
CA LYS A 21 37.33 8.71 -46.28
C LYS A 21 37.26 7.19 -46.02
N THR A 22 37.73 6.47 -47.05
CA THR A 22 38.49 5.19 -47.10
C THR A 22 38.18 4.03 -46.14
N GLU A 23 37.99 2.85 -46.75
CA GLU A 23 37.62 1.51 -46.21
C GLU A 23 38.47 0.88 -45.08
N ASP A 24 39.42 1.57 -44.43
CA ASP A 24 40.43 0.90 -43.58
C ASP A 24 40.56 1.39 -42.12
N ASP A 25 39.72 2.30 -41.64
CA ASP A 25 39.80 2.79 -40.24
C ASP A 25 38.55 2.41 -39.42
N TYR A 26 38.35 1.10 -39.21
CA TYR A 26 37.32 0.61 -38.29
C TYR A 26 37.90 0.38 -36.90
N PHE A 27 37.15 0.81 -35.88
CA PHE A 27 37.57 0.68 -34.49
C PHE A 27 37.72 -0.80 -34.10
N GLN A 28 38.96 -1.22 -33.84
CA GLN A 28 39.25 -2.58 -33.38
C GLN A 28 38.93 -2.72 -31.89
N ILE A 29 37.93 -3.54 -31.58
CA ILE A 29 37.58 -3.84 -30.19
C ILE A 29 38.55 -4.90 -29.64
N PRO A 30 39.24 -4.63 -28.52
CA PRO A 30 40.18 -5.59 -27.94
C PRO A 30 39.51 -6.90 -27.49
N GLN A 31 40.23 -8.02 -27.64
CA GLN A 31 39.75 -9.35 -27.23
C GLN A 31 39.42 -9.48 -25.72
N PHE A 32 39.97 -8.61 -24.87
CA PHE A 32 39.65 -8.65 -23.43
C PHE A 32 38.18 -8.31 -23.14
N VAL A 33 37.48 -7.65 -24.08
CA VAL A 33 36.05 -7.34 -23.94
C VAL A 33 35.22 -8.61 -23.90
N GLY A 34 35.52 -9.59 -24.78
CA GLY A 34 34.89 -10.90 -24.74
C GLY A 34 35.13 -11.62 -23.41
N LYS A 35 36.38 -11.63 -22.92
CA LYS A 35 36.72 -12.25 -21.62
C LYS A 35 36.01 -11.59 -20.43
N PHE A 36 35.80 -10.27 -20.48
CA PHE A 36 35.05 -9.55 -19.46
C PHE A 36 33.57 -9.93 -19.48
N LEU A 37 32.99 -10.07 -20.66
CA LEU A 37 31.63 -10.54 -20.87
C LEU A 37 31.46 -11.97 -20.32
N ASP A 38 32.38 -12.89 -20.66
CA ASP A 38 32.39 -14.26 -20.15
C ASP A 38 32.47 -14.30 -18.60
N LEU A 39 33.30 -13.44 -18.00
CA LEU A 39 33.43 -13.34 -16.55
C LEU A 39 32.15 -12.85 -15.87
N LEU A 40 31.46 -11.88 -16.48
CA LEU A 40 30.17 -11.43 -15.97
C LEU A 40 29.11 -12.52 -16.10
N GLU A 41 29.09 -13.24 -17.22
CA GLU A 41 28.19 -14.37 -17.42
C GLU A 41 28.42 -15.48 -16.39
N GLU A 42 29.69 -15.80 -16.08
CA GLU A 42 30.04 -16.75 -15.03
C GLU A 42 29.56 -16.26 -13.66
N LYS A 43 29.72 -14.98 -13.36
CA LYS A 43 29.19 -14.38 -12.13
C LYS A 43 27.67 -14.49 -12.05
N LEU A 44 26.94 -14.13 -13.12
CA LEU A 44 25.48 -14.23 -13.15
C LEU A 44 25.00 -15.68 -12.99
N SER A 45 25.70 -16.64 -13.60
CA SER A 45 25.36 -18.06 -13.51
C SER A 45 25.47 -18.65 -12.09
N LYS A 46 26.26 -18.04 -11.20
CA LYS A 46 26.32 -18.45 -9.78
C LYS A 46 25.03 -18.14 -9.03
N TYR A 47 24.30 -17.11 -9.43
CA TYR A 47 23.04 -16.76 -8.80
C TYR A 47 21.86 -17.55 -9.37
N ASP A 48 21.99 -18.13 -10.57
CA ASP A 48 20.98 -19.01 -11.18
C ASP A 48 20.92 -20.41 -10.55
N SER A 49 21.95 -20.85 -9.81
CA SER A 49 22.07 -22.25 -9.34
C SER A 49 21.14 -22.67 -8.19
N GLY A 50 20.20 -21.82 -7.74
CA GLY A 50 19.10 -22.23 -6.87
C GLY A 50 19.46 -22.64 -5.44
N GLU A 51 20.72 -22.49 -5.00
CA GLU A 51 21.08 -22.50 -3.58
C GLU A 51 20.38 -21.32 -2.87
N PRO A 52 20.04 -21.43 -1.56
CA PRO A 52 19.12 -20.50 -0.92
C PRO A 52 19.63 -19.08 -1.13
N LYS A 53 18.90 -18.31 -1.95
CA LYS A 53 19.16 -16.94 -2.41
C LYS A 53 20.16 -16.26 -1.49
N THR A 54 21.43 -16.50 -1.77
CA THR A 54 22.50 -15.99 -0.93
C THR A 54 22.35 -14.50 -1.08
N THR A 55 22.22 -13.86 0.05
CA THR A 55 21.71 -12.52 0.20
C THR A 55 22.79 -11.58 -0.33
N TRP A 56 22.98 -11.50 -1.66
CA TRP A 56 24.11 -10.80 -2.30
C TRP A 56 24.15 -9.33 -1.90
N TYR A 57 23.01 -8.79 -1.46
CA TYR A 57 22.87 -7.47 -0.85
C TYR A 57 23.42 -7.32 0.58
N GLN A 58 23.87 -8.40 1.23
CA GLN A 58 24.56 -8.36 2.54
C GLN A 58 26.02 -7.95 2.42
N ASP A 59 26.66 -8.18 1.27
CA ASP A 59 28.02 -7.73 1.00
C ASP A 59 27.98 -6.49 0.08
N PRO A 60 28.20 -5.28 0.63
CA PRO A 60 28.20 -4.05 -0.16
C PRO A 60 29.26 -4.04 -1.29
N GLU A 61 30.38 -4.75 -1.11
CA GLU A 61 31.43 -4.84 -2.12
C GLU A 61 30.97 -5.72 -3.29
N GLU A 62 30.31 -6.84 -3.00
CA GLU A 62 29.73 -7.72 -4.02
C GLU A 62 28.67 -6.98 -4.84
N VAL A 63 27.75 -6.26 -4.17
CA VAL A 63 26.73 -5.41 -4.81
C VAL A 63 27.37 -4.37 -5.73
N SER A 64 28.34 -3.61 -5.23
CA SER A 64 29.00 -2.56 -6.03
C SER A 64 29.72 -3.15 -7.23
N SER A 65 30.44 -4.26 -7.03
CA SER A 65 31.21 -4.90 -8.09
C SER A 65 30.32 -5.43 -9.22
N LEU A 66 29.15 -5.99 -8.89
CA LEU A 66 28.20 -6.51 -9.86
C LEU A 66 27.52 -5.36 -10.60
N LEU A 67 26.99 -4.37 -9.87
CA LEU A 67 26.31 -3.22 -10.47
C LEU A 67 27.25 -2.39 -11.37
N GLU A 68 28.53 -2.26 -11.02
CA GLU A 68 29.54 -1.62 -11.87
C GLU A 68 29.83 -2.44 -13.13
N ALA A 69 29.88 -3.77 -13.03
CA ALA A 69 30.06 -4.64 -14.19
C ALA A 69 28.88 -4.53 -15.16
N VAL A 70 27.64 -4.54 -14.64
CA VAL A 70 26.41 -4.36 -15.43
C VAL A 70 26.36 -2.97 -16.07
N ASP A 71 26.76 -1.93 -15.35
CA ASP A 71 26.86 -0.56 -15.86
C ASP A 71 27.86 -0.44 -17.01
N ARG A 72 29.03 -1.11 -16.88
CA ARG A 72 30.03 -1.17 -17.95
C ARG A 72 29.51 -1.89 -19.19
N VAL A 73 28.78 -2.99 -19.05
CA VAL A 73 28.14 -3.69 -20.18
C VAL A 73 27.06 -2.83 -20.82
N SER A 74 26.24 -2.15 -20.03
CA SER A 74 25.19 -1.25 -20.54
C SER A 74 25.78 -0.08 -21.33
N LYS A 75 26.85 0.54 -20.82
CA LYS A 75 27.61 1.58 -21.53
C LYS A 75 28.26 1.05 -22.80
N LEU A 76 28.86 -0.14 -22.74
CA LEU A 76 29.43 -0.81 -23.91
C LEU A 76 28.35 -1.01 -24.97
N MET A 77 27.20 -1.59 -24.62
CA MET A 77 26.11 -1.82 -25.56
C MET A 77 25.59 -0.53 -26.17
N SER A 78 25.39 0.51 -25.35
CA SER A 78 24.98 1.83 -25.83
C SER A 78 25.99 2.42 -26.83
N LEU A 79 27.29 2.28 -26.58
CA LEU A 79 28.33 2.76 -27.50
C LEU A 79 28.40 1.94 -28.78
N LEU A 80 28.28 0.61 -28.68
CA LEU A 80 28.29 -0.28 -29.84
C LEU A 80 27.11 -0.02 -30.78
N LEU A 81 25.90 0.14 -30.23
CA LEU A 81 24.69 0.42 -31.01
C LEU A 81 24.69 1.81 -31.65
N ASN A 82 25.41 2.77 -31.06
CA ASN A 82 25.47 4.15 -31.55
C ASN A 82 26.63 4.43 -32.51
N THR A 83 27.52 3.46 -32.76
CA THR A 83 28.70 3.65 -33.60
C THR A 83 28.55 2.82 -34.88
N LYS A 84 28.36 3.50 -36.02
CA LYS A 84 28.07 2.86 -37.32
C LYS A 84 29.12 1.83 -37.74
N SER A 85 30.40 2.17 -37.60
CA SER A 85 31.53 1.26 -37.87
C SER A 85 31.46 -0.03 -37.05
N CYS A 86 30.98 0.05 -35.79
CA CYS A 86 30.84 -1.12 -34.93
C CYS A 86 29.66 -2.03 -35.31
N LEU A 87 28.55 -1.44 -35.75
CA LEU A 87 27.38 -2.18 -36.22
C LEU A 87 27.70 -3.08 -37.42
N ASP A 88 28.51 -2.57 -38.34
CA ASP A 88 28.81 -3.26 -39.61
C ASP A 88 29.83 -4.40 -39.46
N HIS A 89 30.69 -4.37 -38.42
CA HIS A 89 31.87 -5.26 -38.32
C HIS A 89 31.94 -6.12 -37.05
N HIS A 90 31.11 -5.85 -36.02
CA HIS A 90 31.17 -6.53 -34.72
C HIS A 90 29.86 -7.19 -34.29
N GLU A 91 29.03 -7.61 -35.25
CA GLU A 91 27.73 -8.27 -35.01
C GLU A 91 27.77 -9.41 -33.96
N PRO A 92 28.74 -10.35 -33.96
CA PRO A 92 28.79 -11.42 -32.96
C PRO A 92 29.02 -10.89 -31.53
N LEU A 93 29.84 -9.86 -31.38
CA LEU A 93 30.13 -9.26 -30.09
C LEU A 93 28.93 -8.46 -29.58
N ILE A 94 28.22 -7.76 -30.47
CA ILE A 94 26.99 -7.03 -30.14
C ILE A 94 25.92 -7.99 -29.65
N ASN A 95 25.72 -9.12 -30.35
CA ASN A 95 24.76 -10.14 -29.95
C ASN A 95 25.14 -10.76 -28.60
N HIS A 96 26.43 -11.04 -28.38
CA HIS A 96 26.92 -11.58 -27.11
C HIS A 96 26.74 -10.58 -25.95
N ALA A 97 27.17 -9.32 -26.12
CA ALA A 97 26.99 -8.26 -25.13
C ALA A 97 25.50 -7.98 -24.84
N GLY A 98 24.66 -8.00 -25.87
CA GLY A 98 23.21 -7.84 -25.74
C GLY A 98 22.56 -8.98 -24.96
N SER A 99 22.96 -10.23 -25.21
CA SER A 99 22.47 -11.39 -24.45
C SER A 99 22.86 -11.30 -22.98
N ILE A 100 24.11 -10.91 -22.68
CA ILE A 100 24.59 -10.73 -21.30
C ILE A 100 23.88 -9.55 -20.63
N GLN A 101 23.67 -8.44 -21.34
CA GLN A 101 22.92 -7.31 -20.79
C GLN A 101 21.49 -7.73 -20.46
N GLN A 102 20.79 -8.42 -21.37
CA GLN A 102 19.43 -8.88 -21.12
C GLN A 102 19.37 -9.83 -19.92
N ARG A 103 20.32 -10.75 -19.80
CA ARG A 103 20.42 -11.65 -18.64
C ARG A 103 20.70 -10.89 -17.35
N ALA A 104 21.62 -9.94 -17.37
CA ALA A 104 21.92 -9.08 -16.22
C ALA A 104 20.69 -8.28 -15.78
N MET A 105 19.91 -7.74 -16.72
CA MET A 105 18.71 -6.95 -16.41
C MET A 105 17.60 -7.83 -15.86
N ALA A 106 17.40 -9.04 -16.40
CA ALA A 106 16.46 -10.02 -15.84
C ALA A 106 16.84 -10.44 -14.41
N PHE A 107 18.13 -10.62 -14.14
CA PHE A 107 18.63 -10.86 -12.79
C PHE A 107 18.34 -9.69 -11.85
N LEU A 108 18.67 -8.45 -12.25
CA LEU A 108 18.40 -7.26 -11.45
C LEU A 108 16.90 -7.05 -11.20
N GLU A 109 16.05 -7.37 -12.17
CA GLU A 109 14.60 -7.33 -12.04
C GLU A 109 14.11 -8.30 -10.96
N ASP A 110 14.57 -9.56 -10.97
CA ASP A 110 14.20 -10.54 -9.97
C ASP A 110 14.70 -10.14 -8.58
N GLU A 111 15.95 -9.72 -8.48
CA GLU A 111 16.53 -9.29 -7.20
C GLU A 111 15.86 -8.03 -6.65
N PHE A 112 15.48 -7.09 -7.51
CA PHE A 112 14.70 -5.92 -7.09
C PHE A 112 13.34 -6.34 -6.52
N ARG A 113 12.65 -7.30 -7.17
CA ARG A 113 11.40 -7.87 -6.66
C ARG A 113 11.59 -8.55 -5.31
N ILE A 114 12.62 -9.41 -5.19
CA ILE A 114 12.92 -10.16 -3.97
C ILE A 114 13.23 -9.20 -2.81
N LEU A 115 14.06 -8.19 -3.07
CA LEU A 115 14.38 -7.15 -2.09
C LEU A 115 13.14 -6.38 -1.64
N LEU A 116 12.22 -6.06 -2.56
CA LEU A 116 10.96 -5.41 -2.21
C LEU A 116 10.09 -6.30 -1.31
N GLU A 117 10.02 -7.61 -1.57
CA GLU A 117 9.12 -8.53 -0.87
C GLU A 117 9.69 -9.07 0.45
N GLU A 118 10.95 -9.52 0.49
CA GLU A 118 11.51 -10.22 1.65
C GLU A 118 11.89 -9.29 2.81
N SER A 119 12.27 -8.04 2.53
CA SER A 119 12.69 -7.11 3.57
C SER A 119 11.54 -6.67 4.47
N VAL A 120 10.31 -6.63 3.95
CA VAL A 120 9.08 -6.35 4.73
C VAL A 120 8.68 -7.55 5.60
N ILE A 121 9.06 -8.77 5.21
CA ILE A 121 8.68 -10.02 5.91
C ILE A 121 9.65 -10.35 7.05
N LYS A 122 10.89 -9.88 7.01
CA LYS A 122 11.95 -10.25 7.97
C LYS A 122 11.89 -9.48 9.30
N GLU A 123 11.12 -8.40 9.42
CA GLU A 123 10.93 -7.66 10.68
C GLU A 123 9.57 -7.93 11.36
N PRO A 124 9.35 -9.18 11.81
CA PRO A 124 8.85 -9.36 13.16
C PRO A 124 9.90 -10.17 13.90
N ALA A 125 11.08 -9.58 14.11
CA ALA A 125 12.06 -10.12 15.02
C ALA A 125 11.54 -9.90 16.46
N VAL A 126 10.74 -10.87 16.89
CA VAL A 126 10.69 -11.44 18.24
C VAL A 126 11.47 -10.60 19.26
N VAL A 127 10.74 -9.83 20.07
CA VAL A 127 11.19 -9.46 21.41
C VAL A 127 11.40 -10.75 22.20
N ALA A 128 12.60 -11.30 22.07
CA ALA A 128 13.08 -12.44 22.83
C ALA A 128 14.20 -11.95 23.76
N ALA A 129 13.81 -11.60 24.98
CA ALA A 129 14.56 -11.67 26.25
C ALA A 129 13.64 -11.01 27.30
N ASP A 130 13.14 -11.65 28.36
CA ASP A 130 13.75 -12.68 29.19
C ASP A 130 12.63 -13.50 29.86
N ASP A 131 12.63 -14.81 29.64
CA ASP A 131 11.97 -15.75 30.56
C ASP A 131 13.07 -16.56 31.23
N SER A 132 13.30 -16.28 32.52
CA SER A 132 14.13 -17.09 33.39
C SER A 132 13.48 -17.28 34.76
N SER A 133 12.43 -18.11 34.75
CA SER A 133 12.25 -19.26 35.66
C SER A 133 11.92 -19.04 37.15
N SER A 134 11.13 -20.00 37.64
CA SER A 134 10.80 -20.39 39.02
C SER A 134 9.67 -19.57 39.68
N GLN A 135 8.61 -20.16 40.27
CA GLN A 135 8.55 -21.43 40.98
C GLN A 135 7.08 -21.87 41.13
N ARG A 136 6.76 -23.10 40.69
CA ARG A 136 5.53 -23.82 41.07
C ARG A 136 5.49 -23.99 42.59
N LYS A 137 4.35 -23.73 43.22
CA LYS A 137 3.85 -24.51 44.37
C LYS A 137 2.32 -24.39 44.48
N SER A 138 1.67 -25.49 44.16
CA SER A 138 0.27 -25.76 44.50
C SER A 138 0.20 -26.26 45.95
N THR A 139 -0.80 -25.80 46.72
CA THR A 139 -1.42 -26.57 47.80
C THR A 139 -2.84 -26.05 48.05
N ALA A 140 -3.76 -27.00 48.21
CA ALA A 140 -5.20 -26.86 48.38
C ALA A 140 -5.64 -26.65 49.83
N ASP A 141 -6.92 -26.27 49.95
CA ASP A 141 -7.90 -26.46 51.04
C ASP A 141 -7.73 -25.75 52.38
N GLN A 142 -8.73 -24.91 52.74
CA GLN A 142 -9.80 -25.30 53.68
C GLN A 142 -10.93 -24.25 53.82
N GLN A 143 -12.15 -24.71 53.50
CA GLN A 143 -13.46 -24.48 54.13
C GLN A 143 -13.66 -23.32 55.14
N GLN A 144 -14.71 -22.52 54.90
CA GLN A 144 -15.79 -22.34 55.88
C GLN A 144 -17.09 -21.82 55.23
N GLU A 145 -18.14 -22.61 55.37
CA GLU A 145 -19.54 -22.25 55.10
C GLU A 145 -20.08 -21.38 56.24
N HIS A 146 -20.86 -20.34 55.91
CA HIS A 146 -22.14 -20.08 56.59
C HIS A 146 -23.07 -19.26 55.70
N GLN A 147 -24.28 -19.81 55.52
CA GLN A 147 -25.45 -19.22 54.91
C GLN A 147 -25.96 -18.00 55.70
N ASN A 148 -26.48 -16.99 55.01
CA ASN A 148 -27.86 -16.51 55.20
C ASN A 148 -28.29 -15.56 54.08
N ASP A 149 -29.52 -15.80 53.59
CA ASP A 149 -30.32 -15.01 52.66
C ASP A 149 -30.49 -13.54 53.07
N ALA A 150 -30.41 -12.63 52.10
CA ALA A 150 -31.37 -11.53 51.91
C ALA A 150 -31.06 -10.70 50.64
N VAL A 151 -31.96 -10.82 49.67
CA VAL A 151 -32.34 -9.90 48.58
C VAL A 151 -31.87 -8.44 48.74
N VAL A 152 -30.97 -7.96 47.87
CA VAL A 152 -31.00 -6.64 47.16
C VAL A 152 -30.06 -6.72 45.95
N SER A 153 -30.60 -6.83 44.73
CA SER A 153 -29.83 -6.65 43.50
C SER A 153 -29.75 -5.15 43.18
N GLN A 154 -28.61 -4.52 43.47
CA GLN A 154 -28.20 -3.26 42.86
C GLN A 154 -27.31 -3.61 41.66
N ASP A 155 -27.86 -3.56 40.45
CA ASP A 155 -27.04 -3.58 39.24
C ASP A 155 -26.39 -2.19 39.08
N GLN A 156 -25.12 -2.15 39.47
CA GLN A 156 -24.17 -1.10 39.15
C GLN A 156 -23.76 -1.23 37.68
N ASP A 157 -23.56 -0.06 37.07
CA ASP A 157 -22.94 0.19 35.77
C ASP A 157 -21.97 -0.92 35.31
N GLN A 158 -22.39 -1.66 34.29
CA GLN A 158 -21.46 -2.27 33.34
C GLN A 158 -21.42 -1.38 32.10
N THR A 159 -20.65 -0.31 32.18
CA THR A 159 -19.97 0.22 31.00
C THR A 159 -19.16 -0.92 30.42
N VAL A 160 -19.63 -1.48 29.30
CA VAL A 160 -18.85 -2.37 28.44
C VAL A 160 -17.71 -1.52 27.89
N VAL A 161 -16.58 -1.55 28.60
CA VAL A 161 -15.32 -1.05 28.09
C VAL A 161 -14.98 -1.98 26.93
N VAL A 162 -15.27 -1.50 25.72
CA VAL A 162 -14.70 -2.04 24.49
C VAL A 162 -13.19 -2.12 24.72
N PRO A 163 -12.52 -3.26 24.46
CA PRO A 163 -11.08 -3.30 24.59
C PRO A 163 -10.54 -2.28 23.59
N GLU A 164 -9.94 -1.18 24.09
CA GLU A 164 -9.07 -0.36 23.29
C GLU A 164 -7.97 -1.29 22.76
N CYS A 165 -8.11 -1.65 21.49
CA CYS A 165 -7.10 -2.36 20.72
C CYS A 165 -5.81 -1.55 20.87
N GLY A 166 -4.82 -2.11 21.56
CA GLY A 166 -3.59 -1.40 21.86
C GLY A 166 -3.01 -0.79 20.59
N ASP A 167 -2.68 0.49 20.66
CA ASP A 167 -1.95 1.21 19.62
C ASP A 167 -0.55 0.59 19.48
N GLN A 168 -0.48 -0.53 18.75
CA GLN A 168 0.77 -0.96 18.14
C GLN A 168 1.07 0.06 17.05
N GLU A 169 2.13 0.83 17.25
CA GLU A 169 2.62 1.78 16.27
C GLU A 169 3.02 0.99 15.01
N ILE A 170 2.17 1.05 13.98
CA ILE A 170 2.40 0.34 12.73
C ILE A 170 3.61 0.99 12.05
N GLU A 171 4.74 0.28 12.03
CA GLU A 171 5.91 0.74 11.29
C GLU A 171 5.71 0.48 9.80
N TYR A 172 5.72 1.55 9.00
CA TYR A 172 5.51 1.48 7.56
C TYR A 172 6.41 2.49 6.84
N PRO A 173 7.08 2.13 5.73
CA PRO A 173 6.94 0.91 4.92
C PRO A 173 7.80 -0.30 5.36
N GLY A 174 8.48 -0.24 6.50
CA GLY A 174 9.24 -1.38 7.07
C GLY A 174 10.53 -1.72 6.31
N TYR A 175 11.18 -0.73 5.70
CA TYR A 175 12.48 -0.90 5.05
C TYR A 175 13.58 -0.15 5.79
N SER A 176 14.70 -0.81 6.03
CA SER A 176 15.92 -0.14 6.48
C SER A 176 16.48 0.79 5.39
N GLU A 177 17.19 1.85 5.79
CA GLU A 177 17.81 2.79 4.83
C GLU A 177 18.84 2.11 3.92
N GLU A 178 19.47 1.03 4.41
CA GLU A 178 20.41 0.22 3.63
C GLU A 178 19.72 -0.48 2.46
N VAL A 179 18.55 -1.10 2.70
CA VAL A 179 17.75 -1.76 1.66
C VAL A 179 17.25 -0.74 0.65
N VAL A 180 16.75 0.42 1.11
CA VAL A 180 16.31 1.50 0.21
C VAL A 180 17.46 2.02 -0.66
N ALA A 181 18.67 2.12 -0.10
CA ALA A 181 19.85 2.51 -0.86
C ALA A 181 20.22 1.48 -1.95
N VAL A 182 20.11 0.17 -1.65
CA VAL A 182 20.34 -0.89 -2.64
C VAL A 182 19.27 -0.87 -3.74
N LEU A 183 17.98 -0.78 -3.38
CA LEU A 183 16.88 -0.66 -4.33
C LEU A 183 17.07 0.54 -5.27
N ARG A 184 17.45 1.70 -4.73
CA ARG A 184 17.77 2.89 -5.53
C ARG A 184 18.91 2.62 -6.52
N LYS A 185 20.01 2.03 -6.06
CA LYS A 185 21.16 1.71 -6.93
C LYS A 185 20.77 0.77 -8.07
N ILE A 186 19.97 -0.26 -7.78
CA ILE A 186 19.47 -1.18 -8.81
C ILE A 186 18.60 -0.42 -9.82
N ALA A 187 17.64 0.39 -9.35
CA ALA A 187 16.77 1.18 -10.20
C ALA A 187 17.55 2.15 -11.12
N GLU A 188 18.58 2.81 -10.58
CA GLU A 188 19.48 3.68 -11.36
C GLU A 188 20.23 2.91 -12.45
N LYS A 189 20.76 1.70 -12.14
CA LYS A 189 21.45 0.87 -13.12
C LYS A 189 20.52 0.32 -14.19
N MET A 190 19.33 -0.14 -13.83
CA MET A 190 18.33 -0.60 -14.81
C MET A 190 17.89 0.56 -15.71
N LYS A 191 17.64 1.75 -15.16
CA LYS A 191 17.33 2.96 -15.94
C LYS A 191 18.45 3.33 -16.91
N ALA A 192 19.71 3.30 -16.46
CA ALA A 192 20.87 3.57 -17.31
C ALA A 192 21.05 2.53 -18.43
N GLY A 193 20.63 1.28 -18.18
CA GLY A 193 20.62 0.19 -19.15
C GLY A 193 19.46 0.22 -20.14
N GLY A 194 18.50 1.16 -20.01
CA GLY A 194 17.30 1.23 -20.85
C GLY A 194 16.09 0.44 -20.32
N TYR A 195 16.21 -0.23 -19.17
CA TYR A 195 15.20 -1.08 -18.53
C TYR A 195 14.43 -0.36 -17.43
N GLY A 196 14.29 0.97 -17.56
CA GLY A 196 13.66 1.79 -16.54
C GLY A 196 12.15 1.54 -16.43
N TRP A 197 11.51 1.08 -17.50
CA TRP A 197 10.08 0.76 -17.50
C TRP A 197 9.81 -0.54 -16.73
N GLU A 198 10.57 -1.59 -17.01
CA GLU A 198 10.51 -2.90 -16.38
C GLU A 198 10.73 -2.78 -14.87
N CYS A 199 11.74 -2.01 -14.46
CA CYS A 199 11.99 -1.73 -13.03
C CYS A 199 10.79 -1.06 -12.35
N ARG A 200 10.17 -0.07 -13.01
CA ARG A 200 8.97 0.61 -12.48
C ARG A 200 7.78 -0.35 -12.40
N GLU A 201 7.56 -1.19 -13.40
CA GLU A 201 6.47 -2.17 -13.38
C GLU A 201 6.61 -3.17 -12.22
N VAL A 202 7.83 -3.68 -11.98
CA VAL A 202 8.09 -4.54 -10.82
C VAL A 202 7.83 -3.81 -9.51
N TYR A 203 8.26 -2.55 -9.39
CA TYR A 203 7.95 -1.72 -8.22
C TYR A 203 6.43 -1.59 -8.01
N LEU A 204 5.69 -1.22 -9.05
CA LEU A 204 4.24 -1.00 -8.97
C LEU A 204 3.49 -2.25 -8.53
N VAL A 205 3.78 -3.39 -9.15
CA VAL A 205 3.14 -4.68 -8.82
C VAL A 205 3.52 -5.09 -7.39
N GLY A 206 4.81 -5.02 -7.05
CA GLY A 206 5.31 -5.38 -5.73
C GLY A 206 4.69 -4.53 -4.62
N ARG A 207 4.74 -3.20 -4.75
CA ARG A 207 4.20 -2.27 -3.75
C ARG A 207 2.70 -2.36 -3.60
N ARG A 208 1.93 -2.49 -4.70
CA ARG A 208 0.48 -2.71 -4.62
C ARG A 208 0.14 -3.97 -3.83
N ASN A 209 0.87 -5.07 -4.08
CA ASN A 209 0.65 -6.33 -3.39
C ASN A 209 1.04 -6.25 -1.90
N ILE A 210 2.17 -5.60 -1.60
CA ILE A 210 2.64 -5.40 -0.22
C ILE A 210 1.64 -4.52 0.53
N LEU A 211 1.27 -3.35 0.00
CA LEU A 211 0.30 -2.45 0.61
C LEU A 211 -1.01 -3.19 0.92
N MET A 212 -1.57 -3.94 -0.05
CA MET A 212 -2.81 -4.70 0.17
C MET A 212 -2.64 -5.78 1.24
N ARG A 213 -1.49 -6.47 1.27
CA ARG A 213 -1.19 -7.49 2.30
C ARG A 213 -1.06 -6.86 3.68
N THR A 214 -0.36 -5.72 3.79
CA THR A 214 -0.20 -4.96 5.04
C THR A 214 -1.54 -4.48 5.55
N LEU A 215 -2.40 -3.90 4.70
CA LEU A 215 -3.75 -3.49 5.09
C LEU A 215 -4.59 -4.68 5.58
N LYS A 216 -4.47 -5.83 4.91
CA LYS A 216 -5.16 -7.06 5.35
C LYS A 216 -4.68 -7.56 6.71
N HIS A 217 -3.37 -7.54 6.96
CA HIS A 217 -2.80 -8.08 8.19
C HIS A 217 -2.94 -7.12 9.38
N ASP A 218 -2.59 -5.84 9.19
CA ASP A 218 -2.48 -4.87 10.28
C ASP A 218 -3.77 -4.10 10.53
N CYS A 219 -4.65 -4.02 9.52
CA CYS A 219 -5.95 -3.35 9.63
C CYS A 219 -7.14 -4.30 9.47
N GLU A 220 -6.93 -5.62 9.31
CA GLU A 220 -7.99 -6.60 9.05
C GLU A 220 -8.86 -6.26 7.81
N PHE A 221 -8.32 -5.44 6.90
CA PHE A 221 -9.07 -4.93 5.76
C PHE A 221 -9.14 -5.95 4.62
N GLU A 222 -10.35 -6.31 4.20
CA GLU A 222 -10.58 -7.08 2.99
C GLU A 222 -11.17 -6.23 1.88
N LYS A 223 -10.70 -6.45 0.66
CA LYS A 223 -11.26 -5.79 -0.52
C LYS A 223 -12.66 -6.35 -0.78
N VAL A 224 -13.66 -5.48 -0.64
CA VAL A 224 -15.05 -5.78 -0.97
C VAL A 224 -15.48 -4.96 -2.18
N SER A 225 -16.12 -5.61 -3.16
CA SER A 225 -16.71 -4.93 -4.31
C SER A 225 -18.04 -4.25 -3.97
N ILE A 226 -18.45 -3.28 -4.79
CA ILE A 226 -19.73 -2.58 -4.64
C ILE A 226 -20.91 -3.58 -4.61
N ASP A 227 -20.89 -4.57 -5.49
CA ASP A 227 -21.93 -5.60 -5.58
C ASP A 227 -22.00 -6.48 -4.33
N GLU A 228 -20.85 -6.80 -3.73
CA GLU A 228 -20.77 -7.58 -2.50
C GLU A 228 -21.31 -6.78 -1.31
N VAL A 229 -20.93 -5.49 -1.18
CA VAL A 229 -21.47 -4.59 -0.13
C VAL A 229 -22.99 -4.52 -0.22
N GLN A 230 -23.55 -4.39 -1.42
CA GLN A 230 -25.00 -4.32 -1.61
C GLN A 230 -25.75 -5.60 -1.27
N LYS A 231 -25.12 -6.76 -1.42
CA LYS A 231 -25.70 -8.09 -1.12
C LYS A 231 -25.44 -8.56 0.31
N MET A 232 -24.51 -7.90 1.02
CA MET A 232 -24.11 -8.24 2.37
C MET A 232 -25.26 -8.06 3.37
N SER A 233 -25.35 -8.93 4.38
CA SER A 233 -26.27 -8.74 5.49
C SER A 233 -25.84 -7.55 6.35
N TRP A 234 -26.80 -6.93 7.04
CA TRP A 234 -26.50 -5.78 7.91
C TRP A 234 -25.50 -6.14 9.00
N ASP A 235 -25.64 -7.31 9.65
CA ASP A 235 -24.76 -7.72 10.74
C ASP A 235 -23.28 -7.81 10.33
N THR A 236 -23.01 -8.18 9.07
CA THR A 236 -21.64 -8.23 8.55
C THR A 236 -21.16 -6.84 8.18
N LEU A 237 -22.00 -6.06 7.49
CA LEU A 237 -21.65 -4.71 7.08
C LEU A 237 -21.36 -3.79 8.29
N GLU A 238 -22.12 -3.94 9.37
CA GLU A 238 -21.91 -3.19 10.61
C GLU A 238 -20.53 -3.45 11.24
N ARG A 239 -19.96 -4.65 11.05
CA ARG A 239 -18.61 -4.99 11.50
C ARG A 239 -17.51 -4.50 10.55
N GLU A 240 -17.78 -4.48 9.25
CA GLU A 240 -16.85 -3.98 8.23
C GLU A 240 -16.66 -2.45 8.30
N ILE A 241 -17.71 -1.69 8.65
CA ILE A 241 -17.65 -0.21 8.65
C ILE A 241 -16.56 0.34 9.60
N PRO A 242 -16.46 -0.10 10.87
CA PRO A 242 -15.36 0.30 11.76
C PRO A 242 -13.97 -0.04 11.21
N ILE A 243 -13.82 -1.23 10.60
CA ILE A 243 -12.57 -1.67 9.96
C ILE A 243 -12.20 -0.72 8.82
N TRP A 244 -13.17 -0.43 7.94
CA TRP A 244 -13.03 0.54 6.86
C TRP A 244 -12.63 1.92 7.40
N ASN A 245 -13.30 2.41 8.45
CA ASN A 245 -13.02 3.73 9.04
C ASN A 245 -11.59 3.82 9.59
N LYS A 246 -11.15 2.80 10.35
CA LYS A 246 -9.78 2.71 10.87
C LYS A 246 -8.76 2.65 9.73
N THR A 247 -9.02 1.81 8.73
CA THR A 247 -8.12 1.63 7.59
C THR A 247 -7.99 2.91 6.76
N PHE A 248 -9.11 3.60 6.48
CA PHE A 248 -9.10 4.87 5.73
C PHE A 248 -8.28 5.94 6.46
N LYS A 249 -8.46 6.05 7.79
CA LYS A 249 -7.66 6.94 8.65
C LYS A 249 -6.16 6.61 8.56
N ASN A 250 -5.79 5.35 8.72
CA ASN A 250 -4.40 4.90 8.62
C ASN A 250 -3.81 5.11 7.22
N CYS A 251 -4.61 4.94 6.16
CA CYS A 251 -4.18 5.25 4.79
C CYS A 251 -3.82 6.73 4.65
N SER A 252 -4.65 7.62 5.21
CA SER A 252 -4.39 9.05 5.17
C SER A 252 -3.19 9.48 6.00
N SER A 253 -3.00 8.92 7.20
CA SER A 253 -1.99 9.40 8.15
C SER A 253 -0.64 8.70 8.05
N LEU A 254 -0.61 7.45 7.58
CA LEU A 254 0.57 6.58 7.64
C LEU A 254 0.92 5.98 6.28
N PHE A 255 0.02 5.19 5.68
CA PHE A 255 0.38 4.37 4.52
C PHE A 255 0.66 5.19 3.26
N PHE A 256 -0.20 6.14 2.90
CA PHE A 256 -0.01 6.93 1.67
C PHE A 256 1.21 7.86 1.78
N PRO A 257 1.42 8.59 2.90
CA PRO A 257 2.66 9.33 3.10
C PRO A 257 3.91 8.43 3.05
N GLY A 258 3.83 7.22 3.58
CA GLY A 258 4.91 6.23 3.52
C GLY A 258 5.25 5.78 2.10
N GLU A 259 4.22 5.47 1.28
CA GLU A 259 4.41 5.12 -0.13
C GLU A 259 5.00 6.26 -0.95
N LEU A 260 4.54 7.50 -0.72
CA LEU A 260 5.07 8.68 -1.39
C LEU A 260 6.57 8.85 -1.09
N LYS A 261 6.94 8.83 0.20
CA LYS A 261 8.34 8.96 0.63
C LYS A 261 9.22 7.83 0.09
N LEU A 262 8.72 6.60 0.07
CA LEU A 262 9.45 5.45 -0.46
C LEU A 262 9.71 5.59 -1.97
N ALA A 263 8.67 5.96 -2.73
CA ALA A 263 8.77 6.18 -4.16
C ALA A 263 9.78 7.29 -4.49
N GLU A 264 9.74 8.41 -3.76
CA GLU A 264 10.70 9.52 -3.93
C GLU A 264 12.14 9.12 -3.60
N LYS A 265 12.32 8.26 -2.58
CA LYS A 265 13.64 7.72 -2.24
C LYS A 265 14.17 6.78 -3.34
N ILE A 266 13.37 5.85 -3.85
CA ILE A 266 13.88 4.86 -4.83
C ILE A 266 13.98 5.46 -6.23
N PHE A 267 13.03 6.32 -6.60
CA PHE A 267 12.91 6.94 -7.93
C PHE A 267 12.89 8.48 -7.84
N PRO A 268 14.05 9.11 -7.58
CA PRO A 268 14.12 10.57 -7.55
C PRO A 268 13.77 11.15 -8.92
N GLY A 269 12.90 12.18 -8.92
CA GLY A 269 12.43 12.86 -10.14
C GLY A 269 11.23 12.21 -10.82
N ASP A 270 10.54 11.27 -10.16
CA ASP A 270 9.29 10.66 -10.64
C ASP A 270 8.04 11.53 -10.38
N GLU A 271 8.19 12.65 -9.65
CA GLU A 271 7.12 13.61 -9.34
C GLU A 271 5.86 12.97 -8.71
N GLY A 272 6.05 11.85 -8.00
CA GLY A 272 4.96 11.12 -7.34
C GLY A 272 4.10 10.24 -8.26
N SER A 273 4.49 10.03 -9.52
CA SER A 273 3.68 9.26 -10.48
C SER A 273 3.47 7.80 -10.04
N LEU A 274 4.52 7.13 -9.55
CA LEU A 274 4.49 5.76 -9.05
C LEU A 274 3.60 5.65 -7.80
N PHE A 275 3.72 6.62 -6.88
CA PHE A 275 2.84 6.74 -5.73
C PHE A 275 1.37 6.82 -6.16
N CYS A 276 1.06 7.70 -7.12
CA CYS A 276 -0.30 7.87 -7.61
C CYS A 276 -0.84 6.56 -8.20
N ILE A 277 -0.06 5.85 -9.03
CA ILE A 277 -0.51 4.58 -9.64
C ILE A 277 -0.76 3.49 -8.59
N VAL A 278 0.06 3.43 -7.53
CA VAL A 278 -0.11 2.45 -6.44
C VAL A 278 -1.36 2.76 -5.61
N THR A 279 -1.57 4.02 -5.23
CA THR A 279 -2.55 4.42 -4.21
C THR A 279 -3.89 4.89 -4.76
N HIS A 280 -3.94 5.46 -5.96
CA HIS A 280 -5.17 6.04 -6.54
C HIS A 280 -6.30 5.00 -6.65
N GLY A 281 -5.99 3.82 -7.18
CA GLY A 281 -6.99 2.75 -7.30
C GLY A 281 -7.54 2.27 -5.95
N LEU A 282 -6.74 2.35 -4.88
CA LEU A 282 -7.18 2.04 -3.53
C LEU A 282 -8.03 3.17 -2.93
N ALA A 283 -7.68 4.44 -3.18
CA ALA A 283 -8.49 5.59 -2.79
C ALA A 283 -9.90 5.50 -3.41
N ILE A 284 -9.99 5.27 -4.72
CA ILE A 284 -11.27 5.07 -5.42
C ILE A 284 -12.05 3.89 -4.84
N GLN A 285 -11.37 2.80 -4.48
CA GLN A 285 -12.03 1.64 -3.85
C GLN A 285 -12.66 1.99 -2.49
N PHE A 286 -11.98 2.78 -1.65
CA PHE A 286 -12.55 3.23 -0.38
C PHE A 286 -13.82 4.08 -0.61
N LEU A 287 -13.79 4.98 -1.58
CA LEU A 287 -14.93 5.82 -1.92
C LEU A 287 -16.09 4.99 -2.49
N GLY A 288 -15.79 4.02 -3.35
CA GLY A 288 -16.78 3.08 -3.88
C GLY A 288 -17.47 2.27 -2.79
N PHE A 289 -16.75 1.86 -1.73
CA PHE A 289 -17.38 1.23 -0.56
C PHE A 289 -18.36 2.18 0.14
N ALA A 290 -17.97 3.43 0.40
CA ALA A 290 -18.82 4.42 1.05
C ALA A 290 -20.11 4.69 0.24
N GLU A 291 -19.98 4.82 -1.09
CA GLU A 291 -21.13 4.93 -1.98
C GLU A 291 -22.03 3.70 -1.97
N ALA A 292 -21.43 2.49 -1.95
CA ALA A 292 -22.16 1.24 -1.90
C ALA A 292 -22.98 1.12 -0.60
N VAL A 293 -22.41 1.52 0.54
CA VAL A 293 -23.11 1.57 1.84
C VAL A 293 -24.32 2.50 1.76
N ALA A 294 -24.15 3.69 1.18
CA ALA A 294 -25.23 4.67 1.01
C ALA A 294 -26.38 4.14 0.15
N MET A 295 -26.11 3.22 -0.78
CA MET A 295 -27.11 2.60 -1.65
C MET A 295 -27.80 1.37 -1.05
N THR A 296 -27.36 0.88 0.12
CA THR A 296 -28.03 -0.26 0.76
C THR A 296 -29.44 0.09 1.23
N LYS A 297 -30.29 -0.93 1.43
CA LYS A 297 -31.65 -0.71 1.94
C LYS A 297 -31.61 0.10 3.25
N ARG A 298 -32.31 1.24 3.25
CA ARG A 298 -32.40 2.15 4.39
C ARG A 298 -33.10 1.48 5.57
N SER A 299 -32.56 1.69 6.77
CA SER A 299 -33.20 1.38 8.04
C SER A 299 -32.62 2.28 9.13
N THR A 300 -33.38 2.50 10.21
CA THR A 300 -32.99 3.39 11.30
C THR A 300 -31.74 2.91 12.03
N GLU A 301 -31.54 1.60 12.14
CA GLU A 301 -30.32 1.00 12.73
C GLU A 301 -29.01 1.40 12.01
N LYS A 302 -29.08 1.79 10.73
CA LYS A 302 -27.89 2.09 9.93
C LYS A 302 -27.39 3.53 10.07
N LEU A 303 -28.22 4.43 10.59
CA LEU A 303 -27.95 5.87 10.57
C LEU A 303 -26.58 6.19 11.15
N PHE A 304 -26.27 5.67 12.34
CA PHE A 304 -25.04 6.02 13.05
C PHE A 304 -23.80 5.55 12.31
N LYS A 305 -23.83 4.34 11.72
CA LYS A 305 -22.72 3.85 10.89
C LYS A 305 -22.54 4.63 9.59
N ILE A 306 -23.63 5.12 8.99
CA ILE A 306 -23.55 6.02 7.82
C ILE A 306 -22.89 7.34 8.22
N LEU A 307 -23.23 7.88 9.39
CA LEU A 307 -22.62 9.10 9.92
C LEU A 307 -21.14 8.88 10.28
N ASP A 308 -20.77 7.72 10.82
CA ASP A 308 -19.36 7.37 11.10
C ASP A 308 -18.49 7.44 9.82
N ILE A 309 -19.01 6.92 8.70
CA ILE A 309 -18.33 6.99 7.39
C ILE A 309 -18.26 8.44 6.92
N TYR A 310 -19.36 9.18 7.03
CA TYR A 310 -19.43 10.58 6.64
C TYR A 310 -18.37 11.42 7.37
N GLU A 311 -18.26 11.26 8.69
CA GLU A 311 -17.26 11.93 9.53
C GLU A 311 -15.85 11.52 9.15
N THR A 312 -15.62 10.21 8.96
CA THR A 312 -14.30 9.72 8.56
C THR A 312 -13.82 10.31 7.24
N LEU A 313 -14.72 10.40 6.24
CA LEU A 313 -14.43 11.08 4.97
C LEU A 313 -14.20 12.59 5.17
N ARG A 314 -15.02 13.26 5.98
CA ARG A 314 -14.86 14.71 6.27
C ARG A 314 -13.51 15.02 6.90
N ASP A 315 -13.11 14.21 7.87
CA ASP A 315 -12.00 14.54 8.78
C ASP A 315 -10.66 14.02 8.26
N SER A 316 -10.65 12.87 7.58
CA SER A 316 -9.41 12.20 7.16
C SER A 316 -9.05 12.48 5.70
N PHE A 317 -10.03 12.72 4.83
CA PHE A 317 -9.73 12.93 3.41
C PHE A 317 -8.83 14.13 3.10
N PRO A 318 -8.95 15.31 3.75
CA PRO A 318 -8.12 16.46 3.41
C PRO A 318 -6.61 16.17 3.48
N ALA A 319 -6.16 15.40 4.47
CA ALA A 319 -4.74 15.03 4.58
C ALA A 319 -4.30 14.06 3.46
N MET A 320 -5.19 13.15 3.04
CA MET A 320 -4.97 12.26 1.91
C MET A 320 -4.91 13.04 0.58
N GLU A 321 -5.80 14.01 0.41
CA GLU A 321 -5.96 14.82 -0.80
C GLU A 321 -4.70 15.63 -1.14
N GLU A 322 -4.02 16.17 -0.13
CA GLU A 322 -2.80 16.97 -0.32
C GLU A 322 -1.64 16.17 -0.93
N LEU A 323 -1.64 14.84 -0.80
CA LEU A 323 -0.59 13.96 -1.32
C LEU A 323 -0.62 13.80 -2.86
N PHE A 324 -1.77 14.06 -3.49
CA PHE A 324 -1.97 13.85 -4.93
C PHE A 324 -1.71 15.13 -5.73
N PRO A 325 -1.25 15.02 -7.00
CA PRO A 325 -1.16 16.17 -7.91
C PRO A 325 -2.55 16.74 -8.22
N GLU A 326 -2.62 18.01 -8.65
CA GLU A 326 -3.87 18.76 -8.76
C GLU A 326 -4.93 18.08 -9.65
N GLU A 327 -4.51 17.42 -10.73
CA GLU A 327 -5.44 16.72 -11.63
C GLU A 327 -6.18 15.59 -10.89
N LEU A 328 -5.45 14.69 -10.24
CA LEU A 328 -6.02 13.58 -9.47
C LEU A 328 -6.71 14.07 -8.20
N ARG A 329 -6.20 15.15 -7.60
CA ARG A 329 -6.82 15.80 -6.45
C ARG A 329 -8.24 16.24 -6.77
N SER A 330 -8.44 16.88 -7.92
CA SER A 330 -9.75 17.34 -8.36
C SER A 330 -10.73 16.19 -8.59
N GLU A 331 -10.27 15.06 -9.16
CA GLU A 331 -11.05 13.84 -9.35
C GLU A 331 -11.49 13.26 -8.00
N LEU A 332 -10.53 13.01 -7.10
CA LEU A 332 -10.81 12.47 -5.77
C LEU A 332 -11.73 13.37 -4.96
N ARG A 333 -11.58 14.70 -5.06
CA ARG A 333 -12.48 15.67 -4.40
C ARG A 333 -13.92 15.52 -4.88
N ASN A 334 -14.13 15.33 -6.19
CA ASN A 334 -15.46 15.13 -6.75
C ASN A 334 -16.06 13.80 -6.26
N GLU A 335 -15.28 12.72 -6.26
CA GLU A 335 -15.71 11.41 -5.77
C GLU A 335 -16.07 11.44 -4.27
N VAL A 336 -15.25 12.08 -3.42
CA VAL A 336 -15.56 12.26 -2.00
C VAL A 336 -16.80 13.11 -1.79
N THR A 337 -16.96 14.18 -2.56
CA THR A 337 -18.14 15.04 -2.48
C THR A 337 -19.40 14.27 -2.87
N SER A 338 -19.33 13.45 -3.93
CA SER A 338 -20.41 12.54 -4.33
C SER A 338 -20.75 11.56 -3.20
N ALA A 339 -19.75 10.83 -2.69
CA ALA A 339 -19.96 9.83 -1.64
C ALA A 339 -20.56 10.45 -0.37
N ARG A 340 -20.03 11.59 0.10
CA ARG A 340 -20.55 12.31 1.27
C ARG A 340 -21.97 12.83 1.05
N SER A 341 -22.28 13.34 -0.15
CA SER A 341 -23.63 13.81 -0.48
C SER A 341 -24.63 12.66 -0.42
N ARG A 342 -24.29 11.51 -0.99
CA ARG A 342 -25.15 10.30 -0.97
C ARG A 342 -25.35 9.77 0.44
N LEU A 343 -24.29 9.70 1.25
CA LEU A 343 -24.40 9.34 2.66
C LEU A 343 -25.32 10.30 3.42
N GLY A 344 -25.18 11.61 3.18
CA GLY A 344 -26.03 12.65 3.76
C GLY A 344 -27.51 12.52 3.35
N GLU A 345 -27.78 12.35 2.06
CA GLU A 345 -29.12 12.11 1.53
C GLU A 345 -29.76 10.85 2.16
N THR A 346 -29.00 9.77 2.26
CA THR A 346 -29.45 8.53 2.91
C THR A 346 -29.78 8.78 4.39
N ALA A 347 -28.98 9.56 5.11
CA ALA A 347 -29.25 9.93 6.49
C ALA A 347 -30.54 10.77 6.63
N ILE A 348 -30.74 11.79 5.77
CA ILE A 348 -31.98 12.59 5.71
C ILE A 348 -33.19 11.70 5.49
N HIS A 349 -33.08 10.78 4.53
CA HIS A 349 -34.15 9.85 4.21
C HIS A 349 -34.48 8.87 5.34
N ILE A 350 -33.49 8.43 6.12
CA ILE A 350 -33.73 7.60 7.30
C ILE A 350 -34.56 8.36 8.35
N PHE A 351 -34.28 9.65 8.57
CA PHE A 351 -35.11 10.48 9.46
C PHE A 351 -36.53 10.66 8.94
N LEU A 352 -36.71 10.87 7.62
CA LEU A 352 -38.03 10.96 7.01
C LEU A 352 -38.81 9.63 7.14
N ASP A 353 -38.16 8.50 6.94
CA ASP A 353 -38.76 7.18 7.13
C ASP A 353 -39.17 6.95 8.59
N LEU A 354 -38.34 7.40 9.55
CA LEU A 354 -38.68 7.37 10.98
C LEU A 354 -39.89 8.26 11.31
N GLU A 355 -39.92 9.49 10.80
CA GLU A 355 -41.04 10.42 10.99
C GLU A 355 -42.35 9.81 10.45
N ASN A 356 -42.29 9.24 9.24
CA ASN A 356 -43.44 8.59 8.62
C ASN A 356 -43.88 7.35 9.41
N SER A 357 -42.94 6.56 9.93
CA SER A 357 -43.24 5.43 10.79
C SER A 357 -44.01 5.87 12.05
N ILE A 358 -43.58 6.96 12.69
CA ILE A 358 -44.26 7.53 13.86
C ILE A 358 -45.66 8.04 13.51
N LYS A 359 -45.82 8.76 12.40
CA LYS A 359 -47.14 9.25 11.95
C LYS A 359 -48.10 8.11 11.60
N SER A 360 -47.57 7.03 11.05
CA SER A 360 -48.35 5.86 10.62
C SER A 360 -48.74 4.92 11.77
N ASP A 361 -48.10 5.06 12.93
CA ASP A 361 -48.41 4.27 14.13
C ASP A 361 -49.80 4.65 14.65
N SER A 362 -50.83 4.02 14.07
CA SER A 362 -52.19 4.15 14.56
C SER A 362 -52.23 3.53 15.94
N SER A 363 -52.50 4.34 16.96
CA SER A 363 -52.56 4.02 18.40
C SER A 363 -53.65 3.00 18.79
N LYS A 364 -53.80 1.92 18.02
CA LYS A 364 -54.86 0.91 18.12
C LYS A 364 -54.56 -0.15 19.17
N THR A 365 -53.31 -0.27 19.59
CA THR A 365 -52.86 -1.14 20.69
C THR A 365 -52.64 -0.31 21.95
N PRO A 366 -53.66 -0.14 22.81
CA PRO A 366 -53.48 0.54 24.09
C PRO A 366 -52.47 -0.23 24.94
N VAL A 367 -51.52 0.49 25.54
CA VAL A 367 -50.54 -0.11 26.45
C VAL A 367 -51.27 -0.49 27.75
N PRO A 368 -51.22 -1.77 28.18
CA PRO A 368 -51.83 -2.18 29.44
C PRO A 368 -51.37 -1.29 30.60
N GLY A 369 -52.33 -0.78 31.38
CA GLY A 369 -52.05 0.04 32.55
C GLY A 369 -51.64 1.50 32.29
N GLY A 370 -51.72 2.00 31.05
CA GLY A 370 -51.43 3.41 30.74
C GLY A 370 -49.94 3.79 30.82
N ALA A 371 -49.04 2.80 30.72
CA ALA A 371 -47.61 3.02 30.67
C ALA A 371 -47.15 3.70 29.36
N VAL A 372 -45.91 4.21 29.35
CA VAL A 372 -45.31 4.86 28.17
C VAL A 372 -45.27 3.90 26.98
N HIS A 373 -45.67 4.38 25.80
CA HIS A 373 -45.68 3.58 24.58
C HIS A 373 -44.25 3.18 24.17
N PRO A 374 -44.00 1.92 23.77
CA PRO A 374 -42.68 1.47 23.35
C PRO A 374 -42.08 2.33 22.23
N LEU A 375 -42.90 2.81 21.29
CA LEU A 375 -42.45 3.73 20.24
C LEU A 375 -41.91 5.04 20.82
N THR A 376 -42.58 5.64 21.81
CA THR A 376 -42.11 6.86 22.46
C THR A 376 -40.73 6.63 23.10
N ARG A 377 -40.57 5.51 23.81
CA ARG A 377 -39.27 5.16 24.41
C ARG A 377 -38.19 4.96 23.33
N TYR A 378 -38.51 4.26 22.25
CA TYR A 378 -37.61 4.04 21.12
C TYR A 378 -37.18 5.36 20.46
N THR A 379 -38.13 6.21 20.08
CA THR A 379 -37.86 7.50 19.41
C THR A 379 -37.03 8.42 20.29
N MET A 380 -37.36 8.55 21.58
CA MET A 380 -36.59 9.42 22.48
C MET A 380 -35.15 8.92 22.66
N ASN A 381 -34.94 7.61 22.77
CA ASN A 381 -33.59 7.04 22.81
C ASN A 381 -32.84 7.26 21.49
N TYR A 382 -33.52 7.06 20.36
CA TYR A 382 -32.93 7.27 19.04
C TYR A 382 -32.46 8.71 18.85
N LEU A 383 -33.30 9.69 19.19
CA LEU A 383 -32.95 11.11 19.14
C LEU A 383 -31.80 11.47 20.09
N LYS A 384 -31.77 10.86 21.30
CA LYS A 384 -30.67 11.05 22.23
C LYS A 384 -29.33 10.63 21.60
N TYR A 385 -29.27 9.48 20.94
CA TYR A 385 -28.06 9.05 20.22
C TYR A 385 -27.77 9.92 19.00
N SER A 386 -28.78 10.39 18.27
CA SER A 386 -28.59 11.34 17.17
C SER A 386 -27.94 12.66 17.64
N CYS A 387 -28.18 13.09 18.89
CA CYS A 387 -27.52 14.27 19.43
C CYS A 387 -25.99 14.12 19.59
N GLU A 388 -25.46 12.90 19.65
CA GLU A 388 -24.00 12.67 19.67
C GLU A 388 -23.36 13.09 18.32
N TYR A 389 -24.13 13.04 17.23
CA TYR A 389 -23.71 13.44 15.88
C TYR A 389 -24.18 14.83 15.50
N LYS A 390 -24.45 15.72 16.48
CA LYS A 390 -25.06 17.03 16.25
C LYS A 390 -24.34 17.84 15.16
N ASP A 391 -23.03 18.00 15.27
CA ASP A 391 -22.24 18.84 14.35
C ASP A 391 -22.23 18.25 12.92
N THR A 392 -22.30 16.93 12.81
CA THR A 392 -22.38 16.22 11.54
C THR A 392 -23.76 16.35 10.92
N LEU A 393 -24.83 16.19 11.72
CA LEU A 393 -26.19 16.40 11.26
C LEU A 393 -26.43 17.85 10.84
N GLU A 394 -25.88 18.83 11.56
CA GLU A 394 -25.94 20.23 11.14
C GLU A 394 -25.29 20.49 9.78
N GLN A 395 -24.30 19.68 9.38
CA GLN A 395 -23.70 19.76 8.04
C GLN A 395 -24.53 19.01 7.00
N VAL A 396 -25.06 17.83 7.34
CA VAL A 396 -25.90 17.02 6.46
C VAL A 396 -27.18 17.76 6.07
N PHE A 397 -27.77 18.52 6.98
CA PHE A 397 -29.02 19.26 6.76
C PHE A 397 -28.85 20.71 6.24
N LYS A 398 -27.60 21.15 6.00
CA LYS A 398 -27.31 22.42 5.30
C LYS A 398 -27.35 22.21 3.81
#